data_AF-A0AAJ2RJE1-F1
#
_entry.id   AF-A0AAJ2RJE1-F1
#
_cell.length_a   1.000
_cell.length_b   1.000
_cell.length_c   1.000
_cell.angle_alpha   90.00
_cell.angle_beta   90.00
_cell.angle_gamma   90.00
#
_symmetry.space_group_name_H-M   'P 1'
#
loop_
_entity.id
_entity.type
_entity.pdbx_description
1 polymer ?
#
loop_
_entity_poly.entity_id
_entity_poly.type
_entity_poly.pdbx_seq_one_letter_code
_entity_poly.pdbx_strand_id
1 'polypeptide(L)'
;MDSKSHLENLLNSNDIAKVSETLLYIAHNINNVEWAEKNFMRMANNSNEDISGLALTCLGHIARVNGRISKEIVIPFLKEKINNTRLCPLII
;
A
#
# COMPACT_ATOMS: atom_id res chain seq x y z
N MET A 1 18.26 8.30 13.17
CA MET A 1 17.42 7.11 12.90
C MET A 1 16.45 7.52 11.80
N ASP A 2 16.68 7.04 10.58
CA ASP A 2 15.90 7.50 9.43
C ASP A 2 14.43 7.13 9.61
N SER A 3 13.53 8.11 9.50
CA SER A 3 12.10 7.92 9.74
C SER A 3 11.51 6.76 8.91
N LYS A 4 12.09 6.46 7.73
CA LYS A 4 11.71 5.34 6.88
C LYS A 4 11.98 3.97 7.51
N SER A 5 13.15 3.78 8.14
CA SER A 5 13.49 2.51 8.81
C SER A 5 12.57 2.24 10.00
N HIS A 6 12.19 3.29 10.73
CA HIS A 6 11.19 3.16 11.81
C HIS A 6 9.83 2.73 11.26
N LEU A 7 9.34 3.37 10.19
CA LEU A 7 8.06 3.01 9.56
C LEU A 7 8.08 1.57 9.01
N GLU A 8 9.19 1.13 8.42
CA GLU A 8 9.34 -0.26 7.97
C GLU A 8 9.22 -1.27 9.11
N ASN A 9 9.78 -0.96 10.28
CA ASN A 9 9.63 -1.80 11.48
C ASN A 9 8.17 -1.84 11.97
N LEU A 10 7.45 -0.70 11.91
CA LEU A 10 6.04 -0.67 12.28
C LEU A 10 5.17 -1.48 11.31
N LEU A 11 5.47 -1.43 10.01
CA LEU A 11 4.79 -2.23 8.98
C LEU A 11 5.01 -3.75 9.17
N ASN A 12 6.08 -4.16 9.83
CA ASN A 12 6.38 -5.56 10.13
C ASN A 12 5.80 -6.02 11.48
N SER A 13 4.98 -5.19 12.14
CA SER A 13 4.32 -5.57 13.38
C SER A 13 3.23 -6.62 13.14
N ASN A 14 3.00 -7.50 14.12
CA ASN A 14 1.86 -8.42 14.14
C ASN A 14 0.55 -7.74 14.59
N ASP A 15 0.61 -6.47 14.98
CA ASP A 15 -0.55 -5.68 15.38
C ASP A 15 -1.18 -5.01 14.14
N ILE A 16 -2.35 -5.51 13.74
CA ILE A 16 -3.09 -5.02 12.57
C ILE A 16 -3.43 -3.53 12.70
N ALA A 17 -3.80 -3.06 13.89
CA ALA A 17 -4.14 -1.65 14.11
C ALA A 17 -2.90 -0.78 13.88
N LYS A 18 -1.77 -1.19 14.46
CA LYS A 18 -0.49 -0.49 14.29
C LYS A 18 -0.01 -0.46 12.83
N VAL A 19 -0.16 -1.56 12.11
CA VAL A 19 0.15 -1.62 10.68
C VAL A 19 -0.77 -0.69 9.89
N SER A 20 -2.07 -0.68 10.20
CA SER A 20 -3.07 0.15 9.52
C SER A 20 -2.83 1.64 9.74
N GLU A 21 -2.55 2.04 10.97
CA GLU A 21 -2.15 3.42 11.31
C GLU A 21 -0.89 3.84 10.57
N THR A 22 0.09 2.92 10.45
CA THR A 22 1.33 3.18 9.72
C THR A 22 1.08 3.35 8.22
N LEU A 23 0.22 2.54 7.61
CA LEU A 23 -0.18 2.67 6.20
C LEU A 23 -0.81 4.04 5.91
N LEU A 24 -1.76 4.45 6.76
CA LEU A 24 -2.40 5.76 6.67
C LEU A 24 -1.39 6.89 6.88
N TYR A 25 -0.52 6.76 7.89
CA TYR A 25 0.54 7.74 8.12
C TYR A 25 1.42 7.93 6.89
N ILE A 26 1.84 6.84 6.25
CA ILE A 26 2.64 6.90 5.02
C ILE A 26 1.87 7.62 3.91
N ALA A 27 0.60 7.26 3.69
CA ALA A 27 -0.21 7.80 2.61
C ALA A 27 -0.42 9.32 2.72
N HIS A 28 -0.49 9.83 3.95
CA HIS A 28 -0.77 11.25 4.22
C HIS A 28 0.48 12.12 4.43
N ASN A 29 1.61 11.54 4.87
CA ASN A 29 2.75 12.33 5.35
C ASN A 29 4.06 12.10 4.58
N ILE A 30 4.17 11.05 3.76
CA ILE A 30 5.42 10.73 3.07
C ILE A 30 5.41 11.24 1.62
N ASN A 31 6.23 12.25 1.35
CA ASN A 31 6.36 12.87 0.03
C ASN A 31 7.12 12.00 -0.99
N ASN A 32 7.86 10.99 -0.54
CA ASN A 32 8.58 10.09 -1.42
C ASN A 32 7.61 9.04 -1.99
N VAL A 33 6.97 9.39 -3.10
CA VAL A 33 5.92 8.59 -3.76
C VAL A 33 6.44 7.19 -4.13
N GLU A 34 7.63 7.08 -4.72
CA GLU A 34 8.21 5.79 -5.12
C GLU A 34 8.46 4.84 -3.93
N TRP A 35 8.90 5.38 -2.80
CA TRP A 35 9.07 4.57 -1.58
C TRP A 35 7.72 4.17 -0.98
N ALA A 36 6.72 5.06 -1.01
CA ALA A 36 5.38 4.74 -0.55
C ALA A 36 4.71 3.66 -1.42
N GLU A 37 4.79 3.78 -2.76
CA GLU A 37 4.31 2.78 -3.72
C GLU A 37 4.89 1.39 -3.42
N LYS A 38 6.20 1.29 -3.24
CA LYS A 38 6.88 0.02 -2.93
C LYS A 38 6.37 -0.61 -1.64
N ASN A 39 6.17 0.19 -0.60
CA ASN A 39 5.63 -0.30 0.67
C ASN A 39 4.16 -0.72 0.55
N PHE A 40 3.32 0.04 -0.16
CA PHE A 40 1.93 -0.34 -0.36
C PHE A 40 1.78 -1.60 -1.21
N MET A 41 2.56 -1.75 -2.29
CA MET A 41 2.55 -3.00 -3.07
C MET A 41 3.01 -4.20 -2.23
N ARG A 42 4.03 -4.01 -1.37
CA ARG A 42 4.47 -5.05 -0.43
C ARG A 42 3.36 -5.44 0.54
N MET A 43 2.68 -4.46 1.14
CA MET A 43 1.62 -4.71 2.11
C MET A 43 0.32 -5.22 1.47
N ALA A 44 0.07 -4.91 0.20
CA ALA A 44 -1.01 -5.52 -0.60
C ALA A 44 -0.78 -7.02 -0.90
N ASN A 45 0.40 -7.55 -0.60
CA ASN A 45 0.69 -9.00 -0.60
C ASN A 45 0.55 -9.64 0.78
N ASN A 46 0.10 -8.91 1.80
CA ASN A 46 -0.14 -9.48 3.13
C ASN A 46 -1.27 -10.52 3.09
N SER A 47 -1.16 -11.58 3.89
CA SER A 47 -2.18 -12.62 4.02
C SER A 47 -3.43 -12.15 4.76
N ASN A 48 -3.32 -11.10 5.57
CA ASN A 48 -4.45 -10.43 6.19
C ASN A 48 -5.15 -9.53 5.16
N GLU A 49 -6.43 -9.83 4.88
CA GLU A 49 -7.21 -9.14 3.85
C GLU A 49 -7.47 -7.65 4.18
N ASP A 50 -7.60 -7.29 5.46
CA ASP A 50 -7.78 -5.89 5.89
C ASP A 50 -6.54 -5.05 5.58
N ILE A 51 -5.34 -5.58 5.90
CA ILE A 51 -4.06 -4.94 5.57
C ILE A 51 -3.90 -4.85 4.06
N SER A 52 -4.23 -5.92 3.34
CA SER A 52 -4.12 -5.98 1.88
C SER A 52 -5.01 -4.93 1.19
N GLY A 53 -6.29 -4.89 1.56
CA GLY A 53 -7.26 -3.93 1.03
C GLY A 53 -6.95 -2.49 1.40
N LEU A 54 -6.49 -2.24 2.63
CA LEU A 54 -6.05 -0.90 3.04
C LEU A 54 -4.82 -0.45 2.25
N ALA A 55 -3.84 -1.32 2.04
CA ALA A 55 -2.66 -0.98 1.25
C ALA A 55 -3.01 -0.61 -0.20
N LEU A 56 -3.95 -1.33 -0.84
CA LEU A 56 -4.47 -0.97 -2.17
C LEU A 56 -5.20 0.37 -2.16
N THR A 57 -5.98 0.64 -1.11
CA THR A 57 -6.66 1.94 -0.92
C THR A 57 -5.65 3.08 -0.79
N CYS A 58 -4.60 2.89 0.00
CA CYS A 58 -3.50 3.86 0.14
C CYS A 58 -2.74 4.06 -1.17
N LEU A 59 -2.52 3.01 -1.96
CA LEU A 59 -1.90 3.09 -3.29
C LEU A 59 -2.76 3.94 -4.24
N GLY A 60 -4.07 3.73 -4.26
CA GLY A 60 -5.01 4.57 -5.01
C GLY A 60 -5.05 6.01 -4.51
N HIS A 61 -4.98 6.21 -3.18
CA HIS A 61 -4.94 7.54 -2.57
C HIS A 61 -3.73 8.34 -3.05
N ILE A 62 -2.52 7.78 -3.00
CA ILE A 62 -1.31 8.49 -3.44
C ILE A 62 -1.32 8.74 -4.94
N ALA A 63 -1.86 7.83 -5.76
CA ALA A 63 -2.02 8.04 -7.19
C ALA A 63 -2.89 9.26 -7.49
N ARG A 64 -4.03 9.36 -6.79
CA ARG A 64 -4.98 10.46 -6.94
C ARG A 64 -4.42 11.79 -6.45
N VAL A 65 -3.80 11.82 -5.28
CA VAL A 65 -3.29 13.07 -4.66
C VAL A 65 -2.07 13.61 -5.40
N ASN A 66 -1.16 12.74 -5.82
CA ASN A 66 0.07 13.17 -6.50
C ASN A 66 -0.11 13.35 -8.01
N GLY A 67 -1.23 12.91 -8.59
CA GLY A 67 -1.48 12.93 -10.03
C GLY A 67 -0.52 12.04 -10.85
N ARG A 68 0.28 11.22 -10.18
CA ARG A 68 1.29 10.34 -10.77
C ARG A 68 1.43 9.06 -9.96
N ILE A 69 1.87 8.02 -10.66
CA ILE A 69 2.26 6.73 -10.11
C ILE A 69 3.24 6.06 -11.10
N SER A 70 4.11 5.18 -10.64
CA SER A 70 4.99 4.37 -11.52
C SER A 70 4.16 3.34 -12.31
N LYS A 71 3.49 3.80 -13.37
CA LYS A 71 2.49 3.02 -14.14
C LYS A 71 3.05 1.70 -14.67
N GLU A 72 4.29 1.71 -15.10
CA GLU A 72 5.04 0.57 -15.62
C GLU A 72 5.28 -0.54 -14.59
N ILE A 73 5.21 -0.22 -13.29
CA ILE A 73 5.33 -1.19 -12.20
C ILE A 73 3.96 -1.50 -11.60
N VAL A 74 3.16 -0.46 -11.33
CA VAL A 74 1.91 -0.60 -10.57
C VAL A 74 0.79 -1.24 -11.39
N ILE A 75 0.68 -0.93 -12.69
CA ILE A 75 -0.39 -1.52 -13.51
C ILE A 75 -0.21 -3.05 -13.65
N PRO A 76 0.98 -3.59 -13.97
CA PRO A 76 1.20 -5.04 -13.97
C PRO A 76 0.88 -5.68 -12.61
N PHE A 77 1.32 -5.06 -11.50
CA PHE A 77 1.04 -5.54 -10.16
C PHE A 77 -0.46 -5.64 -9.86
N LEU A 78 -1.24 -4.60 -10.20
CA LEU A 78 -2.69 -4.61 -10.00
C LEU A 78 -3.39 -5.65 -10.87
N LYS A 79 -2.96 -5.83 -12.12
CA LYS A 79 -3.48 -6.89 -13.01
C LYS A 79 -3.23 -8.28 -12.44
N GLU A 80 -2.02 -8.53 -11.94
CA GLU A 80 -1.68 -9.78 -11.27
C GLU A 80 -2.57 -10.02 -10.04
N LYS A 81 -2.81 -8.98 -9.23
CA LYS A 81 -3.70 -9.05 -8.07
C LYS A 81 -5.14 -9.39 -8.45
N ILE A 82 -5.70 -8.73 -9.46
CA ILE A 82 -7.05 -9.03 -9.95
C ILE A 82 -7.18 -10.48 -10.41
N ASN A 83 -6.14 -11.04 -11.03
CA ASN A 83 -6.16 -12.42 -11.51
C ASN A 83 -6.00 -13.46 -10.39
N ASN A 84 -5.24 -13.13 -9.34
CA ASN A 84 -4.92 -14.04 -8.24
C ASN A 84 -5.92 -13.97 -7.07
N THR A 85 -6.65 -12.87 -6.96
CA THR A 85 -7.64 -12.70 -5.90
C THR A 85 -9.03 -12.93 -6.46
N ARG A 86 -9.89 -13.65 -5.74
CA ARG A 86 -11.34 -13.54 -5.92
C ARG A 86 -11.78 -12.17 -5.39
N LEU A 87 -11.25 -11.08 -5.95
CA LEU A 87 -11.68 -9.73 -5.62
C LEU A 87 -13.16 -9.66 -5.99
N CYS A 88 -14.01 -9.52 -4.99
CA CYS A 88 -15.42 -9.23 -5.21
C CYS A 88 -15.48 -7.95 -6.08
N PRO A 89 -16.25 -7.93 -7.18
CA PRO A 89 -16.19 -6.89 -8.21
C PRO A 89 -16.81 -5.54 -7.80
N LEU A 90 -16.81 -5.19 -6.51
CA LEU A 90 -17.49 -4.00 -5.98
C LEU A 90 -16.63 -2.72 -5.96
N ILE A 91 -15.41 -2.75 -6.51
CA ILE A 91 -14.55 -1.57 -6.57
C ILE A 91 -13.89 -1.46 -7.96
N ILE A 92 -14.70 -1.31 -9.00
CA ILE A 92 -14.35 -0.60 -10.23
C ILE A 92 -15.57 0.23 -10.64
#